data_AF-A0A7J5ZSU0-F1
#
_entry.id   AF-A0A7J5ZSU0-F1
#
_cell.length_a   1.000
_cell.length_b   1.000
_cell.length_c   1.000
_cell.angle_alpha   90.00
_cell.angle_beta   90.00
_cell.angle_gamma   90.00
#
_symmetry.space_group_name_H-M   'P 1'
#
loop_
_entity.id
_entity.type
_entity.pdbx_description
1 polymer ?
#
loop_
_entity_poly.entity_id
_entity_poly.type
_entity_poly.pdbx_seq_one_letter_code
_entity_poly.pdbx_strand_id
1 'polypeptide(L)'
;MESLYRRFDLYDFNSDARFQDGLKKVNTPASKEDWLKLKIFFYNRFVEPIHLSGYKEWCALPDRSHQVPEEISVQDDFGTSDSEKMILPQTDVEAESAQNVQLSFADVFRMIQAGEEIPGLQKLDIKPCNQLPTSSQMTRKLKPWEK
;
A
#
# COMPACT_ATOMS: atom_id res chain seq x y z
N MET A 1 22.21 11.77 4.55
CA MET A 1 20.92 11.09 4.83
C MET A 1 20.73 10.73 6.29
N GLU A 2 21.75 10.22 7.00
CA GLU A 2 21.67 9.86 8.44
C GLU A 2 21.04 10.91 9.36
N SER A 3 21.26 12.20 9.09
CA SER A 3 20.66 13.31 9.85
C SER A 3 19.13 13.32 9.81
N LEU A 4 18.50 12.72 8.79
CA LEU A 4 17.06 12.59 8.66
C LEU A 4 16.52 11.41 9.49
N TYR A 5 17.15 10.23 9.38
CA TYR A 5 16.81 9.07 10.21
C TYR A 5 17.00 9.35 11.70
N ARG A 6 18.08 10.06 12.09
CA ARG A 6 18.31 10.47 13.49
C ARG A 6 17.28 11.48 14.00
N ARG A 7 16.74 12.35 13.14
CA ARG A 7 15.68 13.31 13.54
C ARG A 7 14.33 12.61 13.74
N PHE A 8 14.02 11.60 12.93
CA PHE A 8 12.87 10.74 13.13
C PHE A 8 12.96 9.91 14.42
N ASP A 9 14.13 9.33 14.70
CA ASP A 9 14.35 8.49 15.89
C ASP A 9 14.28 9.30 17.20
N LEU A 10 14.74 10.56 17.19
CA LEU A 10 14.64 11.51 18.31
C LEU A 10 13.28 12.24 18.40
N TYR A 11 12.34 12.00 17.49
CA TYR A 11 11.05 12.70 17.48
C TYR A 11 10.09 12.14 18.52
N ASP A 12 9.60 12.99 19.44
CA ASP A 12 8.69 12.57 20.50
C ASP A 12 7.23 12.49 20.04
N PHE A 13 6.88 11.32 19.52
CA PHE A 13 5.51 10.94 19.17
C PHE A 13 4.54 10.90 20.37
N ASN A 14 5.01 10.83 21.63
CA ASN A 14 4.13 10.77 22.80
C ASN A 14 3.62 12.17 23.17
N SER A 15 4.43 13.20 22.97
CA SER A 15 4.06 14.59 23.26
C SER A 15 3.27 15.30 22.14
N ASP A 16 3.31 14.82 20.88
CA ASP A 16 2.51 15.44 19.81
C ASP A 16 1.01 15.05 19.91
N ALA A 17 0.20 16.02 20.35
CA ALA A 17 -1.24 15.86 20.50
C ALA A 17 -1.96 15.40 19.22
N ARG A 18 -1.48 15.77 18.03
CA ARG A 18 -2.10 15.39 16.73
C ARG A 18 -1.87 13.91 16.44
N PHE A 19 -0.70 13.39 16.80
CA PHE A 19 -0.41 11.96 16.69
C PHE A 19 -1.29 11.16 17.64
N GLN A 20 -1.39 11.60 18.90
CA GLN A 20 -2.23 10.96 19.93
C GLN A 20 -3.73 11.01 19.59
N ASP A 21 -4.24 12.12 19.07
CA ASP A 21 -5.64 12.22 18.62
C ASP A 21 -5.92 11.44 17.33
N GLY A 22 -4.91 11.26 16.47
CA GLY A 22 -4.97 10.33 15.34
C GLY A 22 -5.04 8.88 15.82
N LEU A 23 -4.21 8.51 16.79
CA LEU A 23 -4.13 7.15 17.33
C LEU A 23 -5.45 6.69 17.95
N LYS A 24 -6.19 7.58 18.62
CA LYS A 24 -7.53 7.28 19.17
C LYS A 24 -8.58 6.89 18.10
N LYS A 25 -8.33 7.19 16.83
CA LYS A 25 -9.25 6.94 15.69
C LYS A 25 -8.83 5.75 14.83
N VAL A 26 -7.59 5.29 14.95
CA VAL A 26 -7.02 4.17 14.20
C VAL A 26 -7.03 2.94 15.10
N ASN A 27 -7.26 1.76 14.52
CA ASN A 27 -7.21 0.53 15.31
C ASN A 27 -5.80 0.32 15.87
N THR A 28 -5.70 -0.19 17.11
CA THR A 28 -4.40 -0.33 17.80
C THR A 28 -3.44 -1.20 16.98
N PRO A 29 -2.20 -0.74 16.70
CA PRO A 29 -1.28 -1.50 15.84
C PRO A 29 -0.92 -2.84 16.48
N ALA A 30 -1.17 -3.94 15.77
CA ALA A 30 -0.99 -5.29 16.27
C ALA A 30 0.49 -5.76 16.26
N SER A 31 1.33 -5.16 15.41
CA SER A 31 2.75 -5.52 15.29
C SER A 31 3.67 -4.31 15.45
N LYS A 32 4.95 -4.58 15.77
CA LYS A 32 6.01 -3.55 15.80
C LYS A 32 6.19 -2.86 14.44
N GLU A 33 5.97 -3.60 13.34
CA GLU A 33 6.08 -3.03 12.00
C GLU A 33 4.94 -2.05 11.69
N ASP A 34 3.71 -2.37 12.07
CA ASP A 34 2.57 -1.49 11.85
C ASP A 34 2.70 -0.21 12.67
N TRP A 35 3.30 -0.33 13.86
CA TRP A 35 3.63 0.83 14.67
C TRP A 35 4.68 1.73 13.98
N LEU A 36 5.72 1.14 13.39
CA LEU A 36 6.73 1.87 12.62
C LEU A 36 6.14 2.51 11.35
N LYS A 37 5.30 1.78 10.60
CA LYS A 37 4.58 2.31 9.42
C LYS A 37 3.73 3.52 9.78
N LEU A 38 2.99 3.47 10.89
CA LEU A 38 2.13 4.56 11.34
C LEU A 38 2.92 5.79 11.81
N LYS A 39 4.04 5.60 12.52
CA LYS A 39 4.99 6.69 12.86
C LYS A 39 5.55 7.36 11.61
N ILE A 40 6.04 6.58 10.64
CA ILE A 40 6.58 7.09 9.36
C ILE A 40 5.50 7.80 8.55
N PHE A 41 4.28 7.25 8.46
CA PHE A 41 3.17 7.90 7.77
C PHE A 41 2.86 9.29 8.35
N PHE A 42 2.77 9.40 9.68
CA PHE A 42 2.57 10.70 10.33
C PHE A 42 3.73 11.66 10.09
N TYR A 43 4.96 11.20 10.28
CA TYR A 43 6.16 12.03 10.11
C TYR A 43 6.29 12.56 8.67
N ASN A 44 6.01 11.72 7.66
CA ASN A 44 5.94 12.11 6.25
C ASN A 44 4.85 13.15 5.97
N ARG A 45 3.73 13.07 6.69
CA ARG A 45 2.55 13.90 6.45
C ARG A 45 2.65 15.30 7.08
N PHE A 46 3.46 15.46 8.13
CA PHE A 46 3.47 16.66 8.98
C PHE A 46 4.86 17.22 9.36
N VAL A 47 5.95 16.46 9.17
CA VAL A 47 7.32 16.88 9.54
C VAL A 47 8.22 16.92 8.31
N GLU A 48 8.60 15.76 7.77
CA GLU A 48 9.54 15.62 6.64
C GLU A 48 9.43 14.22 6.02
N PRO A 49 9.55 14.05 4.69
CA PRO A 49 9.48 12.74 4.06
C PRO A 49 10.68 11.84 4.41
N ILE A 50 10.38 10.64 4.91
CA ILE A 50 11.30 9.53 5.20
C ILE A 50 10.80 8.23 4.57
N HIS A 51 11.73 7.38 4.11
CA HIS A 51 11.42 6.07 3.54
C HIS A 51 11.59 4.95 4.57
N LEU A 52 10.63 4.03 4.63
CA LEU A 52 10.65 2.87 5.54
C LEU A 52 11.82 1.92 5.26
N SER A 53 12.15 1.67 3.99
CA SER A 53 13.30 0.83 3.58
C SER A 53 14.61 1.42 4.10
N GLY A 54 14.89 2.68 3.73
CA GLY A 54 16.11 3.37 4.15
C GLY A 54 16.25 3.55 5.67
N TYR A 55 15.15 3.66 6.43
CA TYR A 55 15.20 3.64 7.89
C TYR A 55 15.53 2.24 8.43
N LYS A 56 14.93 1.17 7.87
CA LYS A 56 15.28 -0.21 8.23
C LYS A 56 16.74 -0.54 7.93
N GLU A 57 17.24 -0.13 6.77
CA GLU A 57 18.65 -0.25 6.36
C GLU A 57 19.55 0.51 7.34
N TRP A 58 19.21 1.75 7.69
CA TRP A 58 19.94 2.55 8.67
C TRP A 58 19.98 1.92 10.07
N CYS A 59 18.89 1.27 10.51
CA CYS A 59 18.86 0.50 11.76
C CYS A 59 19.61 -0.85 11.68
N ALA A 60 19.80 -1.41 10.48
CA ALA A 60 20.49 -2.68 10.26
C ALA A 60 22.02 -2.52 10.11
N LEU A 61 22.51 -1.29 9.93
CA LEU A 61 23.95 -1.01 9.94
C LEU A 61 24.53 -1.31 11.33
N PRO A 62 25.57 -2.15 11.44
CA PRO A 62 26.22 -2.43 12.71
C PRO A 62 26.99 -1.21 13.20
N ASP A 63 26.46 -0.68 14.31
CA ASP A 63 27.09 0.19 15.30
C ASP A 63 27.36 1.67 14.94
N ARG A 64 26.78 2.55 15.77
CA ARG A 64 27.28 3.90 16.00
C ARG A 64 27.64 4.01 17.49
N SER A 65 28.96 3.98 17.74
CA SER A 65 29.65 3.84 19.04
C SER A 65 29.41 2.51 19.75
N HIS A 66 30.30 1.55 19.55
CA HIS A 66 31.56 1.42 20.31
C HIS A 66 32.77 0.89 19.48
N GLN A 67 33.99 1.22 19.92
CA GLN A 67 35.24 0.67 19.37
C GLN A 67 35.60 -0.66 20.04
N VAL A 68 35.55 -1.80 19.33
CA VAL A 68 36.47 -2.94 19.48
C VAL A 68 36.55 -3.70 18.13
N PRO A 69 37.74 -4.07 17.60
CA PRO A 69 37.85 -4.91 16.40
C PRO A 69 38.16 -6.38 16.73
N GLU A 70 37.39 -7.32 16.14
CA GLU A 70 37.76 -8.69 15.72
C GLU A 70 36.52 -9.28 15.00
N GLU A 71 36.51 -9.35 13.67
CA GLU A 71 37.04 -10.41 12.79
C GLU A 71 36.04 -11.54 12.46
N ILE A 72 35.49 -11.43 11.23
CA ILE A 72 35.44 -12.47 10.19
C ILE A 72 34.65 -13.78 10.42
N SER A 73 33.61 -13.99 9.58
CA SER A 73 33.61 -15.11 8.61
C SER A 73 32.69 -14.80 7.41
N VAL A 74 32.96 -15.44 6.27
CA VAL A 74 32.47 -15.11 4.90
C VAL A 74 31.88 -16.37 4.24
N GLN A 75 31.33 -16.25 3.01
CA GLN A 75 30.95 -17.33 2.06
C GLN A 75 29.54 -17.94 2.31
N ASP A 76 28.73 -18.41 1.35
CA ASP A 76 28.80 -18.54 -0.14
C ASP A 76 27.36 -18.85 -0.67
N ASP A 77 26.94 -18.91 -1.96
CA ASP A 77 27.50 -18.66 -3.32
C ASP A 77 26.31 -18.41 -4.33
N PHE A 78 26.54 -18.45 -5.64
CA PHE A 78 25.64 -18.37 -6.81
C PHE A 78 24.49 -19.40 -6.90
N GLY A 79 23.50 -19.15 -7.79
CA GLY A 79 22.54 -20.19 -8.19
C GLY A 79 21.41 -19.79 -9.15
N THR A 80 21.70 -19.31 -10.37
CA THR A 80 20.68 -19.19 -11.43
C THR A 80 20.28 -20.57 -11.95
N SER A 81 18.98 -20.91 -11.97
CA SER A 81 18.48 -21.95 -12.89
C SER A 81 17.03 -21.71 -13.29
N ASP A 82 16.83 -21.69 -14.60
CA ASP A 82 15.54 -21.73 -15.28
C ASP A 82 14.93 -23.15 -15.21
N SER A 83 13.61 -23.26 -15.31
CA SER A 83 12.87 -24.52 -15.53
C SER A 83 11.42 -24.24 -15.90
N GLU A 84 11.14 -24.32 -17.20
CA GLU A 84 9.80 -24.29 -17.78
C GLU A 84 8.89 -25.38 -17.19
N LYS A 85 7.61 -25.07 -17.01
CA LYS A 85 6.57 -26.10 -16.85
C LYS A 85 5.28 -25.74 -17.58
N MET A 86 5.17 -26.22 -18.82
CA MET A 86 3.87 -26.42 -19.47
C MET A 86 2.92 -27.20 -18.55
N ILE A 87 1.66 -26.77 -18.45
CA ILE A 87 0.43 -27.59 -18.48
C ILE A 87 -0.79 -26.67 -18.63
N LEU A 88 -1.61 -26.99 -19.62
CA LEU A 88 -3.05 -26.71 -19.77
C LEU A 88 -3.66 -28.06 -20.27
N PRO A 89 -4.99 -28.32 -20.26
CA PRO A 89 -6.11 -27.35 -20.17
C PRO A 89 -7.38 -27.80 -19.36
N GLN A 90 -8.36 -26.88 -19.21
CA GLN A 90 -9.80 -27.08 -18.86
C GLN A 90 -10.12 -27.61 -17.42
N THR A 91 -11.29 -27.43 -16.79
CA THR A 91 -12.62 -26.87 -17.17
C THR A 91 -13.33 -26.34 -15.89
N ASP A 92 -14.50 -25.71 -16.02
CA ASP A 92 -15.31 -25.11 -14.94
C ASP A 92 -15.52 -25.95 -13.66
N VAL A 93 -15.36 -25.32 -12.49
CA VAL A 93 -16.20 -25.54 -11.31
C VAL A 93 -16.46 -24.22 -10.57
N GLU A 94 -17.68 -24.15 -10.03
CA GLU A 94 -18.34 -22.97 -9.48
C GLU A 94 -18.01 -22.73 -8.00
N ALA A 95 -17.92 -21.44 -7.62
CA ALA A 95 -18.10 -20.88 -6.28
C ALA A 95 -17.12 -21.19 -5.11
N GLU A 96 -16.92 -20.14 -4.31
CA GLU A 96 -16.64 -20.18 -2.85
C GLU A 96 -15.31 -20.78 -2.36
N SER A 97 -14.21 -20.07 -2.62
CA SER A 97 -13.38 -19.53 -1.52
C SER A 97 -12.32 -18.54 -2.03
N ALA A 98 -12.69 -17.26 -2.13
CA ALA A 98 -11.75 -16.17 -2.40
C ALA A 98 -10.85 -15.93 -1.16
N GLN A 99 -9.87 -16.81 -0.94
CA GLN A 99 -8.80 -16.56 0.01
C GLN A 99 -7.99 -15.34 -0.45
N ASN A 100 -7.47 -14.58 0.52
CA ASN A 100 -6.73 -13.34 0.30
C ASN A 100 -5.32 -13.64 -0.23
N VAL A 101 -5.24 -14.10 -1.47
CA VAL A 101 -3.99 -14.36 -2.21
C VAL A 101 -3.42 -13.02 -2.64
N GLN A 102 -2.25 -12.67 -2.09
CA GLN A 102 -1.53 -11.47 -2.50
C GLN A 102 -0.85 -11.72 -3.86
N LEU A 103 -1.49 -11.30 -4.94
CA LEU A 103 -0.94 -11.33 -6.30
C LEU A 103 0.04 -10.17 -6.52
N SER A 104 1.10 -10.40 -7.29
CA SER A 104 1.99 -9.32 -7.71
C SER A 104 1.35 -8.47 -8.80
N PHE A 105 1.83 -7.23 -8.98
CA PHE A 105 1.37 -6.37 -10.08
C PHE A 105 1.55 -7.02 -11.46
N ALA A 106 2.66 -7.76 -11.66
CA ALA A 106 2.93 -8.44 -12.93
C ALA A 106 1.93 -9.57 -13.21
N ASP A 107 1.47 -10.27 -12.16
CA ASP A 107 0.45 -11.32 -12.28
C ASP A 107 -0.91 -10.71 -12.63
N VAL A 108 -1.33 -9.68 -11.89
CA VAL A 108 -2.59 -8.95 -12.19
C VAL A 108 -2.57 -8.39 -13.62
N PHE A 109 -1.45 -7.83 -14.07
CA PHE A 109 -1.31 -7.31 -15.43
C PHE A 109 -1.38 -8.41 -16.50
N ARG A 110 -0.76 -9.58 -16.26
CA ARG A 110 -0.87 -10.75 -17.14
C ARG A 110 -2.32 -11.26 -17.22
N MET A 111 -3.04 -11.33 -16.09
CA MET A 111 -4.45 -11.73 -16.04
C MET A 111 -5.33 -10.75 -16.84
N ILE A 112 -5.09 -9.44 -16.72
CA ILE A 112 -5.77 -8.42 -17.53
C ILE A 112 -5.50 -8.62 -19.03
N GLN A 113 -4.26 -8.93 -19.44
CA GLN A 113 -3.92 -9.20 -20.84
C GLN A 113 -4.56 -10.50 -21.37
N ALA A 114 -4.64 -11.53 -20.54
CA ALA A 114 -5.28 -12.81 -20.87
C ALA A 114 -6.82 -12.73 -20.87
N GLY A 115 -7.41 -11.70 -20.25
CA GLY A 115 -8.86 -11.57 -20.06
C GLY A 115 -9.41 -12.43 -18.91
N GLU A 116 -8.54 -12.89 -18.01
CA GLU A 116 -8.88 -13.71 -16.85
C GLU A 116 -9.57 -12.91 -15.73
N GLU A 117 -10.35 -13.57 -14.89
CA GLU A 117 -11.00 -12.94 -13.75
C GLU A 117 -10.03 -12.66 -12.60
N ILE A 118 -10.03 -11.43 -12.08
CA ILE A 118 -9.15 -11.03 -10.98
C ILE A 118 -9.77 -11.46 -9.64
N PRO A 119 -9.09 -12.26 -8.80
CA PRO A 119 -9.58 -12.67 -7.48
C PRO A 119 -9.95 -11.48 -6.61
N GLY A 120 -11.11 -11.57 -5.94
CA GLY A 120 -11.65 -10.52 -5.09
C GLY A 120 -12.36 -9.37 -5.83
N LEU A 121 -12.38 -9.35 -7.17
CA LEU A 121 -13.12 -8.35 -7.94
C LEU A 121 -14.59 -8.76 -8.14
N GLN A 122 -15.52 -8.05 -7.50
CA GLN A 122 -16.95 -8.29 -7.69
C GLN A 122 -17.43 -7.69 -9.03
N LYS A 123 -17.89 -8.56 -9.95
CA LYS A 123 -18.59 -8.13 -11.17
C LYS A 123 -20.01 -7.66 -10.82
N LEU A 124 -20.24 -6.35 -10.89
CA LEU A 124 -21.58 -5.77 -10.77
C LEU A 124 -22.32 -5.89 -12.11
N ASP A 125 -23.57 -6.34 -12.08
CA ASP A 125 -24.40 -6.43 -13.29
C ASP A 125 -24.97 -5.06 -13.70
N ILE A 126 -24.08 -4.17 -14.16
CA ILE A 126 -24.42 -2.81 -14.58
C ILE A 126 -25.05 -2.86 -15.97
N LYS A 127 -26.38 -2.76 -16.05
CA LYS A 127 -27.09 -2.60 -17.32
C LYS A 127 -27.02 -1.13 -17.81
N PRO A 128 -26.78 -0.87 -19.11
CA PRO A 128 -26.89 0.47 -19.66
C PRO A 128 -28.30 1.04 -19.46
N CYS A 129 -28.39 2.21 -18.82
CA CYS A 129 -29.66 2.92 -18.68
C CYS A 129 -29.98 3.65 -20.00
N ASN A 130 -30.45 2.89 -21.00
CA ASN A 130 -30.86 3.39 -22.32
C ASN A 130 -32.22 4.13 -22.27
N GLN A 131 -32.52 4.80 -21.15
CA GLN A 131 -33.75 5.56 -20.96
C GLN A 131 -33.59 6.99 -21.51
N LEU A 132 -34.70 7.60 -21.91
CA LEU A 132 -34.70 9.00 -22.33
C LEU A 132 -34.34 9.90 -21.14
N PRO A 133 -33.60 11.02 -21.35
CA PRO A 133 -33.28 11.95 -20.28
C PRO A 133 -34.53 12.49 -19.58
N THR A 134 -34.50 12.54 -18.24
CA THR A 134 -35.57 13.15 -17.44
C THR A 134 -35.75 14.62 -17.84
N SER A 135 -36.96 15.00 -18.24
CA SER A 135 -37.27 16.39 -18.58
C SER A 135 -37.25 17.29 -17.34
N SER A 136 -36.71 18.51 -17.50
CA SER A 136 -36.70 19.48 -16.41
C SER A 136 -38.11 20.01 -16.14
N GLN A 137 -38.58 19.86 -14.90
CA GLN A 137 -39.81 20.50 -14.40
C GLN A 137 -39.54 21.90 -13.81
N MET A 138 -38.28 22.36 -13.84
CA MET A 138 -37.89 23.64 -13.24
C MET A 138 -38.31 24.82 -14.13
N THR A 139 -39.14 25.71 -13.58
CA THR A 139 -39.52 26.97 -14.25
C THR A 139 -38.30 27.88 -14.45
N ARG A 140 -38.13 28.42 -15.66
CA ARG A 140 -37.09 29.41 -15.95
C ARG A 140 -37.34 30.66 -15.10
N LYS A 141 -36.40 31.01 -14.22
CA LYS A 141 -36.36 32.33 -13.60
C LYS A 141 -36.02 33.36 -14.68
N LEU A 142 -36.97 34.24 -14.98
CA LEU A 142 -36.76 35.35 -15.90
C LEU A 142 -35.67 36.30 -15.38
N LYS A 143 -34.91 36.89 -16.29
CA LYS A 143 -33.95 37.96 -15.97
C LYS A 143 -34.71 39.25 -15.63
N PRO A 144 -34.13 40.17 -14.82
CA PRO A 144 -34.80 41.42 -14.45
C PRO A 144 -35.24 42.31 -15.62
N TRP A 145 -34.63 42.13 -16.78
CA TRP A 145 -34.90 42.87 -18.04
C TRP A 145 -35.77 42.08 -19.05
N GLU A 146 -36.25 40.88 -18.69
CA GLU A 146 -37.22 40.10 -19.49
C GLU A 146 -38.68 40.47 -19.08
N LYS A 147 -38.93 41.77 -18.85
CA LYS A 147 -40.24 42.36 -18.51
C LYS A 147 -40.76 43.23 -19.65
#